data_AF-A0A963B272-F1
#
_entry.id   AF-A0A963B272-F1
#
_cell.length_a   1.000
_cell.length_b   1.000
_cell.length_c   1.000
_cell.angle_alpha   90.00
_cell.angle_beta   90.00
_cell.angle_gamma   90.00
#
_symmetry.space_group_name_H-M   'P 1'
#
loop_
_entity.id
_entity.type
_entity.pdbx_description
1 polymer ?
#
loop_
_entity_poly.entity_id
_entity_poly.type
_entity_poly.pdbx_seq_one_letter_code
_entity_poly.pdbx_strand_id
1 'polypeptide(L)'
;MNEKLLTHPTKYWHALEDGRVECDLCPRACRLKEGQQGLCFVRACEDGKIVLTTYGRSSGFCVDPIEKKPLNHFYPGTAVFSFGTAGCNLACRFCQNWDMSKSREMDTLADAASPQAIADKAKELGCRSVAFT
;
A
#
# COMPACT_ATOMS: atom_id res chain seq x y z
N MET A 1 -8.69 16.95 17.56
CA MET A 1 -9.61 15.84 17.93
C MET A 1 -9.35 14.74 16.93
N ASN A 2 -8.87 13.59 17.40
CA ASN A 2 -8.35 12.50 16.57
C ASN A 2 -9.36 12.04 15.53
N GLU A 3 -9.15 12.41 14.26
CA GLU A 3 -9.66 11.63 13.15
C GLU A 3 -9.09 10.23 13.33
N LYS A 4 -9.95 9.26 13.68
CA LYS A 4 -9.59 7.85 13.54
C LYS A 4 -9.13 7.70 12.09
N LEU A 5 -7.84 7.43 11.90
CA LEU A 5 -7.32 6.93 10.64
C LEU A 5 -8.25 5.80 10.21
N LEU A 6 -8.94 5.96 9.08
CA LEU A 6 -9.86 4.96 8.55
C LEU A 6 -9.05 3.70 8.20
N THR A 7 -8.96 2.78 9.15
CA THR A 7 -8.32 1.49 8.94
C THR A 7 -9.29 0.55 8.24
N HIS A 8 -8.76 -0.27 7.34
CA HIS A 8 -9.57 -1.17 6.53
C HIS A 8 -9.34 -2.62 6.96
N PRO A 9 -10.40 -3.43 7.20
CA PRO A 9 -10.26 -4.81 7.63
C PRO A 9 -9.58 -5.68 6.57
N THR A 10 -8.90 -6.75 7.00
CA THR A 10 -8.31 -7.76 6.11
C THR A 10 -8.45 -9.16 6.72
N LYS A 11 -8.18 -10.19 5.90
CA LYS A 11 -8.46 -11.60 6.23
C LYS A 11 -7.19 -12.46 6.39
N TYR A 12 -6.02 -11.91 6.06
CA TYR A 12 -4.75 -12.65 6.01
C TYR A 12 -3.98 -12.51 7.33
N TRP A 13 -4.54 -13.08 8.38
CA TRP A 13 -3.96 -13.12 9.73
C TRP A 13 -4.73 -14.11 10.60
N HIS A 14 -4.12 -14.51 11.72
CA HIS A 14 -4.76 -15.32 12.74
C HIS A 14 -4.37 -14.87 14.15
N ALA A 15 -5.21 -15.21 15.13
CA ALA A 15 -4.91 -14.96 16.54
C ALA A 15 -3.96 -16.03 17.10
N LEU A 16 -3.07 -15.64 18.00
CA LEU A 16 -2.18 -16.51 18.74
C LEU A 16 -2.71 -16.69 20.17
N GLU A 17 -2.36 -17.82 20.80
CA GLU A 17 -2.81 -18.16 22.17
C GLU A 17 -2.35 -17.15 23.23
N ASP A 18 -1.27 -16.41 22.97
CA ASP A 18 -0.71 -15.40 23.87
C ASP A 18 -1.32 -14.00 23.72
N GLY A 19 -2.43 -13.88 22.97
CA GLY A 19 -3.16 -12.64 22.75
C GLY A 19 -2.59 -11.74 21.65
N ARG A 20 -1.56 -12.19 20.92
CA ARG A 20 -1.07 -11.51 19.71
C ARG A 20 -1.86 -11.93 18.48
N VAL A 21 -1.65 -11.18 17.39
CA VAL A 21 -2.05 -11.58 16.04
C VAL A 21 -0.82 -11.81 15.17
N GLU A 22 -0.85 -12.82 14.30
CA GLU A 22 0.17 -13.06 13.30
C GLU A 22 -0.36 -12.70 11.91
N CYS A 23 0.39 -11.89 11.16
CA CYS A 23 0.04 -11.51 9.79
C CYS A 23 0.59 -12.50 8.77
N ASP A 24 -0.29 -13.11 7.99
CA ASP A 24 0.05 -14.19 7.04
C ASP A 24 0.38 -13.70 5.62
N LEU A 25 0.24 -12.40 5.34
CA LEU A 25 0.33 -11.88 3.97
C LEU A 25 1.73 -12.04 3.35
N CYS A 26 2.80 -11.94 4.13
CA CYS A 26 4.16 -11.94 3.60
C CYS A 26 5.13 -12.74 4.48
N PRO A 27 6.32 -13.10 3.96
CA PRO A 27 7.26 -13.97 4.66
C PRO A 27 7.82 -13.44 5.99
N ARG A 28 7.45 -12.21 6.40
CA ARG A 28 7.84 -11.63 7.69
C ARG A 28 7.07 -12.22 8.87
N ALA A 29 5.87 -12.77 8.65
CA ALA A 29 5.02 -13.35 9.70
C ALA A 29 4.98 -12.48 10.98
N CYS A 30 4.69 -11.19 10.84
CA CYS A 30 4.78 -10.25 11.95
C CYS A 30 3.77 -10.64 13.04
N ARG A 31 4.25 -10.85 14.27
CA ARG A 31 3.44 -11.11 15.47
C ARG A 31 3.25 -9.82 16.25
N LEU A 32 2.05 -9.26 16.22
CA LEU A 32 1.76 -7.93 16.71
C LEU A 32 0.90 -7.99 17.97
N LYS A 33 1.24 -7.13 18.95
CA LYS A 33 0.36 -6.75 20.05
C LYS A 33 -0.53 -5.59 19.61
N GLU A 34 -1.61 -5.36 20.34
CA GLU A 34 -2.50 -4.21 20.15
C GLU A 34 -1.71 -2.89 20.02
N GLY A 35 -2.06 -2.08 19.02
CA GLY A 35 -1.39 -0.80 18.70
C GLY A 35 -0.03 -0.93 17.99
N GLN A 36 0.48 -2.14 17.76
CA GLN A 36 1.72 -2.33 17.01
C GLN A 36 1.48 -2.35 15.49
N GLN A 37 2.48 -1.87 14.76
CA GLN A 37 2.55 -2.00 13.30
C GLN A 37 3.55 -3.10 12.91
N GLY A 38 3.26 -3.77 11.80
CA GLY A 38 4.19 -4.66 11.13
C GLY A 38 5.38 -3.90 10.56
N LEU A 39 6.41 -4.65 10.14
CA LEU A 39 7.62 -4.08 9.57
C LEU A 39 7.37 -3.27 8.28
N CYS A 40 6.26 -3.55 7.59
CA CYS A 40 5.85 -2.77 6.42
C CYS A 40 5.19 -1.43 6.76
N PHE A 41 4.89 -1.14 8.03
CA PHE A 41 4.18 0.04 8.53
C PHE A 41 2.73 0.24 8.04
N VAL A 42 2.28 -0.53 7.04
CA VAL A 42 0.92 -0.43 6.48
C VAL A 42 -0.10 -1.40 7.08
N ARG A 43 0.36 -2.30 7.94
CA ARG A 43 -0.48 -3.28 8.64
C ARG A 43 -0.30 -3.09 10.13
N ALA A 44 -1.41 -2.91 10.84
CA ALA A 44 -1.43 -2.66 12.28
C ALA A 44 -2.33 -3.68 12.99
N CYS A 45 -2.07 -3.90 14.28
CA CYS A 45 -3.01 -4.59 15.16
C CYS A 45 -3.94 -3.55 15.80
N GLU A 46 -5.22 -3.61 15.46
CA GLU A 46 -6.28 -2.79 16.06
C GLU A 46 -7.47 -3.69 16.41
N ASP A 47 -7.98 -3.56 17.63
CA ASP A 47 -9.07 -4.36 18.19
C ASP A 47 -8.81 -5.88 18.07
N GLY A 48 -7.56 -6.29 18.29
CA GLY A 48 -7.13 -7.69 18.18
C GLY A 48 -7.17 -8.25 16.76
N LYS A 49 -7.09 -7.40 15.73
CA LYS A 49 -7.14 -7.80 14.31
C LYS A 49 -6.04 -7.10 13.51
N ILE A 50 -5.57 -7.74 12.44
CA ILE A 50 -4.77 -7.01 11.45
C ILE A 50 -5.70 -6.14 10.60
N VAL A 51 -5.34 -4.86 10.48
CA VAL A 51 -5.97 -3.87 9.62
C VAL A 51 -4.96 -3.23 8.66
N LEU A 52 -5.45 -2.66 7.56
CA LEU A 52 -4.67 -1.87 6.61
C LEU A 52 -4.80 -0.38 6.94
N THR A 53 -3.68 0.32 7.01
CA THR A 53 -3.65 1.76 7.31
C THR A 53 -3.56 2.63 6.04
N THR A 54 -3.21 2.04 4.89
CA THR A 54 -3.03 2.73 3.60
C THR A 54 -4.21 2.60 2.62
N TYR A 55 -5.27 1.88 2.99
CA TYR A 55 -6.35 1.63 2.06
C TYR A 55 -7.03 2.94 1.62
N GLY A 56 -7.22 3.10 0.31
CA GLY A 56 -7.84 4.29 -0.26
C GLY A 56 -6.94 5.53 -0.23
N ARG A 57 -5.62 5.37 -0.06
CA ARG A 57 -4.62 6.44 -0.01
C ARG A 57 -3.52 6.17 -1.03
N SER A 58 -2.87 7.21 -1.55
CA SER A 58 -1.70 7.07 -2.42
C SER A 58 -0.59 8.05 -2.05
N SER A 59 0.66 7.59 -2.18
CA SER A 59 1.87 8.41 -2.04
C SER A 59 2.20 9.26 -3.28
N GLY A 60 1.33 9.23 -4.30
CA GLY A 60 1.45 10.03 -5.51
C GLY A 60 1.02 9.27 -6.78
N PHE A 61 0.79 10.05 -7.83
CA PHE A 61 0.31 9.56 -9.12
C PHE A 61 1.24 9.99 -10.25
N CYS A 62 1.35 9.17 -11.29
CA CYS A 62 2.10 9.49 -12.49
C CYS A 62 1.48 8.81 -13.71
N VAL A 63 1.43 9.50 -14.84
CA VAL A 63 1.14 8.88 -16.14
C VAL A 63 2.48 8.60 -16.80
N ASP A 64 2.78 7.32 -17.00
CA ASP A 64 4.02 6.84 -17.60
C ASP A 64 3.71 6.07 -18.90
N PRO A 65 4.67 5.97 -19.83
CA PRO A 65 4.60 4.97 -20.90
C PRO A 65 4.69 3.56 -20.30
N ILE A 66 3.98 2.59 -20.88
CA ILE A 66 3.99 1.20 -20.39
C ILE A 66 5.39 0.58 -20.39
N GLU A 67 6.29 1.07 -21.26
CA GLU A 67 7.69 0.66 -21.39
C GLU A 67 8.52 0.92 -20.12
N LYS A 68 8.05 1.79 -19.21
CA LYS A 68 8.68 1.98 -17.89
C LYS A 68 8.45 0.78 -16.95
N LYS A 69 7.41 -0.03 -17.21
CA LYS A 69 7.07 -1.21 -16.39
C LYS A 69 7.89 -2.42 -16.86
N PRO A 70 8.24 -3.34 -15.96
CA PRO A 70 9.06 -4.52 -16.30
C PRO A 70 8.23 -5.59 -17.04
N LEU A 71 7.58 -5.22 -18.14
CA LEU A 71 6.69 -6.07 -18.94
C LEU A 71 7.10 -5.98 -20.41
N ASN A 72 7.58 -7.10 -20.97
CA ASN A 72 8.01 -7.14 -22.37
C ASN A 72 6.80 -7.26 -23.33
N HIS A 73 6.77 -6.44 -24.39
CA HIS A 73 5.72 -6.43 -25.43
C HIS A 73 4.28 -6.35 -24.89
N PHE A 74 4.09 -5.70 -23.74
CA PHE A 74 2.78 -5.55 -23.13
C PHE A 74 2.17 -4.19 -23.50
N TYR A 75 1.21 -4.19 -24.44
CA TYR A 75 0.56 -3.00 -25.00
C TYR A 75 1.50 -1.84 -25.41
N PRO A 76 2.44 -2.07 -26.35
CA PRO A 76 3.42 -1.05 -26.74
C PRO A 76 2.80 0.30 -27.12
N GLY A 77 3.44 1.38 -26.69
CA GLY A 77 3.02 2.76 -26.97
C GLY A 77 1.82 3.26 -26.17
N THR A 78 1.28 2.46 -25.24
CA THR A 78 0.15 2.89 -24.42
C THR A 78 0.57 3.54 -23.10
N ALA A 79 -0.25 4.45 -22.60
CA ALA A 79 -0.06 5.09 -21.30
C ALA A 79 -0.60 4.22 -20.15
N VAL A 80 0.08 4.28 -19.01
CA VAL A 80 -0.30 3.60 -17.76
C VAL A 80 -0.42 4.60 -16.62
N PHE A 81 -1.54 4.58 -15.92
CA PHE A 81 -1.76 5.37 -14.72
C PHE A 81 -1.14 4.66 -13.52
N SER A 82 -0.07 5.22 -12.98
CA SER A 82 0.73 4.62 -11.92
C SER A 82 0.47 5.30 -10.59
N PHE A 83 0.38 4.50 -9.53
CA PHE A 83 0.27 4.99 -8.17
C PHE A 83 0.93 4.01 -7.20
N GLY A 84 1.22 4.48 -5.99
CA GLY A 84 1.78 3.65 -4.92
C GLY A 84 1.23 4.02 -3.56
N THR A 85 1.57 3.23 -2.54
CA THR A 85 1.30 3.53 -1.13
C THR A 85 2.61 3.65 -0.35
N ALA A 86 2.58 4.33 0.79
CA ALA A 86 3.71 4.28 1.72
C ALA A 86 3.94 2.85 2.24
N GLY A 87 5.17 2.56 2.69
CA GLY A 87 5.54 1.32 3.35
C GLY A 87 5.92 0.14 2.44
N CYS A 88 6.77 -0.76 2.94
CA CYS A 88 7.24 -1.95 2.22
C CYS A 88 7.71 -3.05 3.19
N ASN A 89 7.42 -4.31 2.89
CA ASN A 89 7.86 -5.47 3.69
C ASN A 89 9.36 -5.82 3.55
N LEU A 90 10.03 -5.21 2.58
CA LEU A 90 11.47 -5.33 2.34
C LEU A 90 12.25 -4.22 3.06
N ALA A 91 13.55 -4.42 3.29
CA ALA A 91 14.46 -3.44 3.88
C ALA A 91 15.69 -3.25 2.98
N CYS A 92 15.44 -2.92 1.72
CA CYS A 92 16.49 -2.78 0.71
C CYS A 92 17.48 -1.68 1.11
N ARG A 93 18.79 -2.01 1.14
CA ARG A 93 19.87 -1.07 1.48
C ARG A 93 19.97 0.12 0.52
N PHE A 94 19.60 -0.09 -0.74
CA PHE A 94 19.71 0.90 -1.81
C PHE A 94 18.33 1.17 -2.43
N CYS A 95 17.31 1.35 -1.58
CA CYS A 95 15.96 1.63 -2.05
C CYS A 95 15.91 3.02 -2.72
N GLN A 96 15.57 3.07 -4.01
CA GLN A 96 15.35 4.34 -4.71
C GLN A 96 14.10 5.08 -4.22
N ASN A 97 13.16 4.34 -3.62
CA ASN A 97 11.91 4.85 -3.06
C ASN A 97 11.97 4.84 -1.52
N TRP A 98 13.14 5.10 -0.93
CA TRP A 98 13.36 4.98 0.52
C TRP A 98 12.38 5.82 1.32
N ASP A 99 12.20 7.09 0.92
CA ASP A 99 11.34 8.04 1.63
C ASP A 99 9.91 7.54 1.74
N MET A 100 9.36 6.94 0.68
CA MET A 100 8.01 6.36 0.69
C MET A 100 7.95 5.00 1.40
N SER A 101 8.91 4.13 1.15
CA SER A 101 8.91 2.74 1.65
C SER A 101 9.23 2.61 3.15
N LYS A 102 9.83 3.65 3.74
CA LYS A 102 10.19 3.73 5.16
C LYS A 102 9.50 4.86 5.90
N SER A 103 8.59 5.59 5.25
CA SER A 103 7.78 6.58 5.96
C SER A 103 6.91 5.90 7.00
N ARG A 104 6.98 6.43 8.22
CA ARG A 104 6.05 6.14 9.32
C ARG A 104 4.96 7.22 9.39
N GLU A 105 5.17 8.33 8.68
CA GLU A 105 4.24 9.45 8.58
C GLU A 105 3.39 9.27 7.32
N MET A 106 2.26 8.60 7.53
CA MET A 106 1.29 8.32 6.47
C MET A 106 0.44 9.54 6.12
N ASP A 107 0.40 10.54 7.00
CA ASP A 107 -0.50 11.69 6.90
C ASP A 107 0.07 12.84 6.07
N THR A 108 1.39 12.91 5.87
CA THR A 108 2.06 13.95 5.08
C THR A 108 2.15 13.64 3.58
N LEU A 109 1.75 12.44 3.16
CA LEU A 109 2.00 11.93 1.79
C LEU A 109 0.77 11.36 1.08
N ALA A 110 -0.44 11.41 1.68
CA ALA A 110 -1.57 10.63 1.19
C ALA A 110 -2.63 11.48 0.44
N ASP A 111 -2.65 11.36 -0.89
CA ASP A 111 -3.83 11.75 -1.67
C ASP A 111 -4.95 10.70 -1.51
N ALA A 112 -6.20 11.16 -1.54
CA ALA A 112 -7.36 10.25 -1.55
C ALA A 112 -7.38 9.44 -2.85
N ALA A 113 -7.37 8.12 -2.72
CA ALA A 113 -7.16 7.18 -3.82
C ALA A 113 -8.12 5.98 -3.70
N SER A 114 -9.42 6.23 -3.68
CA SER A 114 -10.40 5.13 -3.67
C SER A 114 -10.27 4.29 -4.95
N PRO A 115 -10.57 2.96 -4.91
CA PRO A 115 -10.49 2.11 -6.09
C PRO A 115 -11.28 2.65 -7.29
N GLN A 116 -12.47 3.20 -7.04
CA GLN A 116 -13.31 3.80 -8.08
C GLN A 116 -12.67 5.07 -8.66
N ALA A 117 -12.17 5.96 -7.80
CA ALA A 117 -11.51 7.19 -8.25
C ALA A 117 -10.26 6.90 -9.10
N ILE A 118 -9.49 5.87 -8.77
CA ILE A 118 -8.33 5.43 -9.57
C ILE A 118 -8.78 4.98 -10.96
N ALA A 119 -9.82 4.14 -11.04
CA ALA A 119 -10.35 3.64 -12.31
C ALA A 119 -10.92 4.77 -13.19
N ASP A 120 -11.70 5.67 -12.59
CA ASP A 120 -12.29 6.82 -13.28
C ASP A 120 -11.21 7.76 -13.80
N LYS A 121 -10.20 8.07 -12.98
CA LYS A 121 -9.09 8.94 -13.37
C LYS A 121 -8.24 8.33 -14.48
N ALA A 122 -7.96 7.02 -14.43
CA ALA A 122 -7.24 6.33 -15.50
C ALA A 122 -8.01 6.42 -16.84
N LYS A 123 -9.34 6.24 -16.81
CA LYS A 123 -10.20 6.37 -17.99
C LYS A 123 -10.23 7.81 -18.52
N GLU A 124 -10.36 8.79 -17.64
CA GLU A 124 -10.36 10.23 -17.97
C GLU A 124 -9.04 10.64 -18.66
N LEU A 125 -7.91 10.14 -18.16
CA LEU A 125 -6.57 10.41 -18.70
C LEU A 125 -6.24 9.58 -19.94
N GLY A 126 -7.16 8.75 -20.46
CA GLY A 126 -6.92 7.89 -21.62
C GLY A 126 -5.86 6.80 -21.39
N CYS A 127 -5.58 6.46 -20.13
CA CYS A 127 -4.64 5.40 -19.79
C CYS A 127 -5.29 4.04 -20.05
N ARG A 128 -4.57 3.15 -20.75
CA ARG A 128 -5.06 1.79 -21.04
C ARG A 128 -5.02 0.89 -19.81
N SER A 129 -4.07 1.14 -18.92
CA SER A 129 -3.74 0.29 -17.79
C SER A 129 -3.56 1.11 -16.52
N VAL A 130 -3.69 0.45 -15.37
CA VAL A 130 -3.31 0.98 -14.05
C VAL A 130 -2.16 0.14 -13.51
N ALA A 131 -1.13 0.78 -12.96
CA ALA A 131 -0.04 0.13 -12.26
C ALA A 131 -0.03 0.54 -10.79
N PHE A 132 -0.14 -0.44 -9.90
CA PHE A 132 0.03 -0.24 -8.46
C PHE A 132 1.39 -0.81 -8.04
N THR A 133 2.21 -0.02 -7.34
CA THR A 133 3.57 -0.41 -6.92
C THR A 133 3.84 -0.03 -5.48
#